data_AF-A0A940VDI6-F1
#
_entry.id   AF-A0A940VDI6-F1
#
_cell.length_a   1.000
_cell.length_b   1.000
_cell.length_c   1.000
_cell.angle_alpha   90.00
_cell.angle_beta   90.00
_cell.angle_gamma   90.00
#
_symmetry.space_group_name_H-M   'P 1'
#
loop_
_entity.id
_entity.type
_entity.pdbx_description
1 polymer ?
#
loop_
_entity_poly.entity_id
_entity_poly.type
_entity_poly.pdbx_seq_one_letter_code
_entity_poly.pdbx_strand_id
1 'polypeptide(L)'
;IVQVLGADFTPAERRGEFLGVWRLIGDVGNAGGPFVVSFIVGIASLGLAATCCGALGLAGVLLMWLAVPETLQRGRTRSSTR
;
A
#
# COMPACT_ATOMS: atom_id res chain seq x y z
N ILE A 1 -7.51 -6.65 -1.47
CA ILE A 1 -6.37 -7.44 -0.92
C ILE A 1 -5.55 -6.67 0.11
N VAL A 2 -5.13 -5.43 -0.14
CA VAL A 2 -4.28 -4.64 0.78
C VAL A 2 -4.94 -4.38 2.14
N GLN A 3 -6.27 -4.24 2.19
CA GLN A 3 -7.01 -4.11 3.45
C GLN A 3 -6.92 -5.37 4.33
N VAL A 4 -6.92 -6.55 3.70
CA VAL A 4 -6.76 -7.84 4.40
C VAL A 4 -5.38 -7.90 5.04
N LEU A 5 -4.34 -7.49 4.31
CA LEU A 5 -2.98 -7.38 4.84
C LEU A 5 -2.93 -6.43 6.05
N GLY A 6 -3.58 -5.26 5.95
CA GLY A 6 -3.69 -4.31 7.06
C GLY A 6 -4.37 -4.93 8.28
N ALA A 7 -5.44 -5.70 8.08
CA ALA A 7 -6.13 -6.42 9.14
C ALA A 7 -5.21 -7.43 9.86
N ASP A 8 -4.32 -8.09 9.14
CA ASP A 8 -3.38 -9.06 9.73
C ASP A 8 -2.31 -8.37 10.61
N PHE A 9 -1.93 -7.13 10.31
CA PHE A 9 -0.95 -6.35 11.09
C PHE A 9 -1.55 -5.51 12.24
N THR A 10 -2.87 -5.55 12.45
CA THR A 10 -3.54 -4.64 13.38
C THR A 10 -3.62 -5.17 14.82
N PRO A 11 -3.30 -4.39 15.87
CA PRO A 11 -3.49 -4.78 17.28
C PRO A 11 -4.95 -5.05 17.65
N ALA A 12 -5.19 -6.06 18.48
CA ALA A 12 -6.53 -6.59 18.76
C ALA A 12 -7.45 -5.55 19.43
N GLU A 13 -6.92 -4.71 20.34
CA GLU A 13 -7.73 -3.75 21.10
C GLU A 13 -8.19 -2.53 20.28
N ARG A 14 -7.52 -2.19 19.17
CA ARG A 14 -7.79 -0.96 18.38
C ARG A 14 -8.03 -1.21 16.89
N ARG A 15 -8.58 -2.39 16.58
CA ARG A 15 -8.72 -2.85 15.19
C ARG A 15 -9.53 -1.92 14.30
N GLY A 16 -10.64 -1.39 14.81
CA GLY A 16 -11.50 -0.46 14.07
C GLY A 16 -10.81 0.86 13.71
N GLU A 17 -10.05 1.44 14.64
CA GLU A 17 -9.36 2.72 14.44
C GLU A 17 -8.26 2.61 13.38
N PHE A 18 -7.42 1.57 13.49
CA PHE A 18 -6.36 1.33 12.51
C PHE A 18 -6.90 1.04 11.11
N LEU A 19 -7.92 0.19 10.98
CA LEU A 19 -8.52 -0.10 9.67
C LEU A 19 -9.25 1.12 9.09
N GLY A 20 -9.82 1.97 9.95
CA GLY A 20 -10.39 3.26 9.55
C GLY A 20 -9.35 4.19 8.95
N VAL A 21 -8.21 4.40 9.63
CA VAL A 21 -7.10 5.22 9.11
C VAL A 21 -6.51 4.60 7.85
N TRP A 22 -6.31 3.29 7.82
CA TRP A 22 -5.81 2.56 6.65
C TRP A 22 -6.71 2.79 5.43
N ARG A 23 -8.02 2.75 5.64
CA ARG A 23 -9.01 3.00 4.59
C ARG A 23 -9.00 4.47 4.15
N LEU A 24 -8.94 5.39 5.10
CA LEU A 24 -8.89 6.83 4.81
C LEU A 24 -7.71 7.18 3.90
N ILE A 25 -6.53 6.61 4.13
CA ILE A 25 -5.36 6.82 3.28
C ILE A 25 -5.65 6.40 1.84
N GLY A 26 -6.27 5.23 1.65
CA GLY A 26 -6.68 4.75 0.32
C GLY A 26 -7.74 5.64 -0.33
N ASP A 27 -8.72 6.09 0.45
CA ASP A 27 -9.80 6.95 -0.03
C ASP A 27 -9.27 8.35 -0.43
N VAL A 28 -8.32 8.90 0.33
CA VAL A 28 -7.63 10.16 -0.01
C VAL A 28 -6.82 10.00 -1.30
N GLY A 29 -6.12 8.89 -1.48
CA GLY A 29 -5.40 8.62 -2.73
C GLY A 29 -6.33 8.50 -3.93
N ASN A 30 -7.47 7.81 -3.78
CA ASN A 30 -8.45 7.63 -4.83
C ASN A 30 -9.15 8.94 -5.19
N ALA A 31 -9.58 9.71 -4.17
CA ALA A 31 -10.22 10.99 -4.37
C ALA A 31 -9.23 12.03 -4.92
N GLY A 32 -8.00 12.08 -4.40
CA GLY A 32 -6.99 13.10 -4.73
C GLY A 32 -6.24 12.84 -6.03
N GLY A 33 -6.04 11.58 -6.43
CA GLY A 33 -5.27 11.20 -7.61
C GLY A 33 -5.71 11.90 -8.90
N PRO A 34 -7.00 11.89 -9.27
CA PRO A 34 -7.50 12.59 -10.45
C PRO A 34 -7.27 14.09 -10.43
N PHE A 35 -7.35 14.74 -9.26
CA PHE A 35 -7.08 16.18 -9.15
C PHE A 35 -5.61 16.50 -9.42
N VAL A 36 -4.69 15.72 -8.86
CA VAL A 36 -3.25 15.91 -9.09
C VAL A 36 -2.91 15.71 -10.56
N VAL A 37 -3.44 14.66 -11.19
CA VAL A 37 -3.23 14.41 -12.63
C VAL A 37 -3.81 15.54 -13.47
N SER A 38 -5.02 16.00 -13.17
CA SER A 38 -5.67 17.11 -13.89
C SER A 38 -4.84 18.39 -13.79
N PHE A 39 -4.29 18.68 -12.61
CA PHE A 39 -3.42 19.83 -12.40
C PHE A 39 -2.15 19.74 -13.23
N ILE A 40 -1.46 18.59 -13.21
CA ILE A 40 -0.23 18.38 -13.98
C ILE A 40 -0.48 18.52 -15.48
N VAL A 41 -1.55 17.93 -16.00
CA VAL A 41 -1.92 18.05 -17.41
C VAL A 41 -2.26 19.49 -17.78
N GLY A 42 -2.83 20.27 -16.86
CA GLY A 42 -3.15 21.68 -17.08
C GLY A 42 -1.91 22.59 -17.25
N ILE A 43 -0.78 22.23 -16.65
CA ILE A 43 0.47 23.03 -16.71
C ILE A 43 1.58 22.39 -17.55
N ALA A 44 1.44 21.11 -17.90
CA ALA A 44 2.44 20.33 -18.61
C ALA A 44 1.78 19.40 -19.66
N SER A 45 2.36 18.23 -19.93
CA SER A 45 1.85 17.28 -20.92
C SER A 45 1.30 16.00 -20.29
N LEU A 46 0.44 15.30 -21.02
CA LEU A 46 -0.09 13.99 -20.64
C LEU A 46 1.02 12.96 -20.43
N GLY A 47 2.09 13.04 -21.23
CA GLY A 47 3.26 12.18 -21.09
C GLY A 47 3.97 12.39 -19.74
N LEU A 48 4.12 13.64 -19.29
CA LEU A 48 4.69 13.93 -17.98
C LEU A 48 3.79 13.40 -16.87
N ALA A 49 2.48 13.61 -16.94
CA ALA A 49 1.54 13.10 -15.95
C ALA A 49 1.60 11.56 -15.84
N ALA A 50 1.65 10.85 -16.97
CA ALA A 50 1.75 9.40 -17.00
C ALA A 50 3.07 8.89 -16.38
N THR A 51 4.20 9.53 -16.69
CA THR A 51 5.50 9.16 -16.10
C THR A 51 5.53 9.42 -14.60
N CYS A 52 4.95 10.52 -14.12
CA CYS A 52 4.80 10.80 -12.68
C CYS A 52 3.95 9.73 -11.98
N CYS A 53 2.81 9.32 -12.55
CA CYS A 53 1.99 8.24 -12.00
C CYS A 53 2.78 6.92 -11.92
N GLY A 54 3.54 6.58 -12.96
CA GLY A 54 4.41 5.41 -12.97
C GLY A 54 5.48 5.47 -11.89
N ALA A 55 6.16 6.63 -11.75
CA ALA A 55 7.17 6.86 -10.73
C ALA A 55 6.60 6.73 -9.30
N LEU A 56 5.40 7.25 -9.04
CA LEU A 56 4.71 7.09 -7.76
C LEU A 56 4.40 5.61 -7.47
N GLY A 57 3.99 4.84 -8.47
CA GLY A 57 3.79 3.40 -8.34
C GLY A 57 5.08 2.67 -7.97
N LEU A 58 6.18 2.98 -8.65
CA LEU A 58 7.50 2.42 -8.35
C LEU A 58 7.99 2.80 -6.94
N ALA A 59 7.76 4.04 -6.52
CA ALA A 59 8.07 4.48 -5.17
C ALA A 59 7.25 3.69 -4.12
N GLY A 60 5.96 3.44 -4.39
CA GLY A 60 5.11 2.60 -3.53
C GLY A 60 5.61 1.16 -3.40
N VAL A 61 6.08 0.56 -4.50
CA VAL A 61 6.71 -0.77 -4.48
C VAL A 61 7.98 -0.76 -3.64
N LEU A 62 8.85 0.24 -3.82
CA LEU A 62 10.08 0.37 -3.07
C LEU A 62 9.83 0.54 -1.57
N LEU A 63 8.83 1.35 -1.20
CA LEU A 63 8.41 1.52 0.19
C LEU A 63 7.91 0.21 0.79
N MET A 64 7.07 -0.53 0.08
CA MET A 64 6.62 -1.86 0.51
C MET A 64 7.80 -2.82 0.72
N TRP A 65 8.74 -2.85 -0.22
CA TRP A 65 9.89 -3.73 -0.15
C TRP A 65 10.80 -3.39 1.06
N LEU A 66 11.02 -2.11 1.35
CA LEU A 66 11.90 -1.69 2.43
C LEU A 66 11.22 -1.72 3.81
N ALA A 67 9.93 -1.38 3.88
CA ALA A 67 9.24 -1.16 5.14
C ALA A 67 8.44 -2.37 5.64
N VAL A 68 8.13 -3.35 4.78
CA VAL A 68 7.41 -4.56 5.20
C VAL A 68 8.41 -5.68 5.52
N PRO A 69 8.55 -6.07 6.80
CA PRO A 69 9.38 -7.22 7.16
C PRO A 69 8.76 -8.51 6.61
N GLU A 70 9.61 -9.41 6.12
CA GLU A 70 9.22 -10.74 5.64
C GLU A 70 8.46 -11.50 6.75
N THR A 71 7.17 -11.75 6.53
CA THR A 71 6.31 -12.46 7.50
C THR A 71 6.51 -13.98 7.46
N LEU A 72 7.22 -14.50 6.45
CA LEU A 72 7.48 -15.92 6.32
C LEU A 72 8.60 -16.38 7.29
N GLN A 73 8.22 -16.72 8.52
CA GLN A 73 9.11 -17.47 9.42
C GLN A 73 9.28 -18.89 8.87
N ARG A 74 10.36 -19.15 8.12
CA ARG A 74 10.70 -20.48 7.62
C ARG A 74 11.25 -21.36 8.75
N GLY A 75 10.36 -21.75 9.66
CA GLY A 75 10.62 -22.60 10.82
C GLY A 75 10.34 -24.09 10.53
N ARG A 76 11.34 -24.76 9.97
CA ARG A 76 11.86 -26.08 10.41
C ARG A 76 10.85 -27.24 10.65
N THR A 77 10.81 -28.16 9.67
CA THR A 77 10.72 -29.63 9.87
C THR A 77 10.16 -30.13 11.21
N ARG A 78 8.94 -30.65 11.20
CA ARG A 78 8.56 -31.72 12.13
C ARG A 78 8.00 -32.92 11.38
N SER A 79 8.93 -33.78 10.99
CA SER A 79 8.74 -35.21 10.83
C SER A 79 8.36 -35.83 12.18
N SER A 80 7.17 -36.42 12.27
CA SER A 80 6.79 -37.51 13.20
C SER A 80 5.34 -37.83 12.82
N THR A 81 4.94 -38.92 12.15
CA THR A 81 5.26 -40.34 12.39
C THR A 81 5.24 -40.66 13.88
N ARG A 82 4.03 -40.83 14.44
CA ARG A 82 3.58 -42.01 15.18
C ARG A 82 2.19 -41.76 15.75
#